data_AF-A0A7Y5VRA1-F1
#
_entry.id   AF-A0A7Y5VRA1-F1
#
_cell.length_a   1.000
_cell.length_b   1.000
_cell.length_c   1.000
_cell.angle_alpha   90.00
_cell.angle_beta   90.00
_cell.angle_gamma   90.00
#
_symmetry.space_group_name_H-M   'P 1'
#
loop_
_entity.id
_entity.type
_entity.pdbx_description
1 polymer ?
#
loop_
_entity_poly.entity_id
_entity_poly.type
_entity_poly.pdbx_seq_one_letter_code
_entity_poly.pdbx_strand_id
1 'polypeptide(L)'
;MKAFRTLLKLAQRDLETLRRALSEQIAREAEIAQRIAGHEQTVRAEQALAQRDYESGRAYGGYAVAAIQVRKALEAERALIGQEIERLRGLIAEAHVEARKFERLIELEEQR
;
A
#
# COMPACT_ATOMS: atom_id res chain seq x y z
N MET A 1 -12.27 19.87 -31.78
CA MET A 1 -11.16 20.52 -31.05
C MET A 1 -11.32 20.54 -29.52
N LYS A 2 -12.30 21.27 -28.94
CA LYS A 2 -12.38 21.47 -27.47
C LYS A 2 -12.71 20.17 -26.70
N ALA A 3 -13.56 19.32 -27.25
CA ALA A 3 -14.00 18.08 -26.59
C ALA A 3 -12.84 17.09 -26.29
N PHE A 4 -12.03 16.71 -27.28
CA PHE A 4 -10.91 15.79 -27.06
C PHE A 4 -9.83 16.36 -26.15
N ARG A 5 -9.53 17.66 -26.25
CA ARG A 5 -8.60 18.33 -25.32
C ARG A 5 -9.15 18.37 -23.90
N THR A 6 -10.46 18.50 -23.72
CA THR A 6 -11.10 18.41 -22.39
C THR A 6 -11.04 16.98 -21.84
N LEU A 7 -11.32 15.96 -22.67
CA LEU A 7 -11.21 14.55 -22.27
C LEU A 7 -9.78 14.18 -21.88
N LEU A 8 -8.78 14.64 -22.64
CA LEU A 8 -7.36 14.44 -22.29
C LEU A 8 -7.01 15.07 -20.93
N LYS A 9 -7.48 16.30 -20.67
CA LYS A 9 -7.27 16.94 -19.36
C LYS A 9 -7.92 16.18 -18.21
N LEU A 10 -9.11 15.62 -18.44
CA LEU A 10 -9.79 14.81 -17.44
C LEU A 10 -8.99 13.52 -17.16
N ALA A 11 -8.60 12.79 -18.21
CA ALA A 11 -7.79 11.58 -18.09
C ALA A 11 -6.46 11.84 -17.37
N GLN A 12 -5.78 12.96 -17.66
CA GLN A 12 -4.55 13.35 -16.95
C GLN A 12 -4.79 13.63 -15.46
N ARG A 13 -5.93 14.26 -15.12
CA ARG A 13 -6.31 14.51 -13.73
C ARG A 13 -6.60 13.21 -12.99
N ASP A 14 -7.34 12.29 -13.61
CA ASP A 14 -7.66 10.99 -13.02
C ASP A 14 -6.39 10.19 -12.77
N LEU A 15 -5.44 10.25 -13.70
CA LEU A 15 -4.13 9.61 -13.58
C LEU A 15 -3.31 10.18 -12.42
N GLU A 16 -3.32 11.50 -12.23
CA GLU A 16 -2.69 12.15 -11.08
C GLU A 16 -3.36 11.73 -9.76
N THR A 17 -4.68 11.61 -9.72
CA THR A 17 -5.41 11.09 -8.55
C THR A 17 -5.01 9.66 -8.22
N LEU A 18 -4.93 8.78 -9.21
CA LEU A 18 -4.50 7.39 -9.03
C LEU A 18 -3.05 7.30 -8.54
N ARG A 19 -2.14 8.15 -9.06
CA ARG A 19 -0.75 8.22 -8.61
C ARG A 19 -0.63 8.66 -7.15
N ARG A 20 -1.43 9.64 -6.72
CA ARG A 20 -1.46 10.06 -5.31
C ARG A 20 -1.95 8.94 -4.41
N ALA A 21 -3.04 8.27 -4.78
CA ALA A 21 -3.54 7.12 -4.05
C ALA A 21 -2.49 6.00 -3.96
N LEU A 22 -1.76 5.73 -5.04
CA LEU A 22 -0.66 4.75 -5.03
C LEU A 22 0.46 5.16 -4.06
N SER A 23 0.90 6.41 -4.10
CA SER A 23 1.92 6.93 -3.18
C SER A 23 1.47 6.82 -1.71
N GLU A 24 0.20 7.09 -1.42
CA GLU A 24 -0.38 6.92 -0.08
C GLU A 24 -0.33 5.45 0.36
N GLN A 25 -0.66 4.50 -0.51
CA GLN A 25 -0.60 3.08 -0.17
C GLN A 25 0.85 2.58 0.04
N ILE A 26 1.80 3.06 -0.76
CA ILE A 26 3.22 2.74 -0.56
C ILE A 26 3.72 3.28 0.79
N ALA A 27 3.29 4.50 1.17
CA ALA A 27 3.62 5.05 2.48
C ALA A 27 3.04 4.21 3.63
N ARG A 28 1.79 3.76 3.50
CA ARG A 28 1.16 2.86 4.47
C ARG A 28 1.85 1.50 4.56
N GLU A 29 2.28 0.93 3.43
CA GLU A 29 3.04 -0.32 3.41
C GLU A 29 4.35 -0.18 4.20
N ALA A 30 5.07 0.94 3.99
CA ALA A 30 6.30 1.23 4.72
C ALA A 30 6.06 1.40 6.23
N GLU A 31 4.98 2.09 6.62
CA GLU A 31 4.59 2.26 8.02
C GLU A 31 4.29 0.91 8.70
N ILE A 32 3.55 0.02 8.04
CA ILE A 32 3.26 -1.31 8.58
C ILE A 32 4.53 -2.15 8.67
N ALA A 33 5.43 -2.09 7.69
CA ALA A 33 6.71 -2.76 7.78
C ALA A 33 7.52 -2.29 9.00
N GLN A 34 7.51 -0.99 9.30
CA GLN A 34 8.13 -0.45 10.50
C GLN A 34 7.44 -0.93 11.79
N ARG A 35 6.10 -0.96 11.83
CA ARG A 35 5.32 -1.48 12.97
C ARG A 35 5.61 -2.96 13.23
N ILE A 36 5.71 -3.77 12.17
CA ILE A 36 6.10 -5.18 12.19
C ILE A 36 7.49 -5.35 12.81
N ALA A 37 8.47 -4.56 12.36
CA ALA A 37 9.84 -4.62 12.88
C ALA A 37 9.90 -4.20 14.36
N GLY A 38 9.19 -3.13 14.74
CA GLY A 38 9.09 -2.68 16.13
C GLY A 38 8.45 -3.73 17.03
N HIS A 39 7.36 -4.36 16.57
CA HIS A 39 6.69 -5.44 17.30
C HIS A 39 7.63 -6.64 17.52
N GLU A 40 8.39 -7.05 16.50
CA GLU A 40 9.39 -8.12 16.63
C GLU A 40 10.46 -7.78 17.66
N GLN A 41 10.92 -6.53 17.69
CA GLN A 41 11.90 -6.08 18.66
C GLN A 41 11.35 -6.16 20.09
N THR A 42 10.11 -5.71 20.30
CA THR A 42 9.43 -5.83 21.60
C THR A 42 9.28 -7.30 22.00
N VAL A 43 8.83 -8.18 21.10
CA VAL A 43 8.69 -9.61 21.40
C VAL A 43 10.00 -10.23 21.83
N ARG A 44 11.12 -9.89 21.18
CA ARG A 44 12.46 -10.37 21.59
C ARG A 44 12.87 -9.85 22.97
N ALA A 45 12.57 -8.61 23.28
CA ALA A 45 12.85 -8.04 24.59
C ALA A 45 12.06 -8.76 25.69
N GLU A 46 10.77 -9.01 25.45
CA GLU A 46 9.89 -9.74 26.37
C GLU A 46 10.33 -11.21 26.54
N GLN A 47 10.78 -11.87 25.46
CA GLN A 47 11.38 -13.20 25.54
C GLN A 47 12.63 -13.23 26.43
N ALA A 48 13.50 -12.22 26.30
CA ALA A 48 14.71 -12.12 27.10
C ALA A 48 14.40 -11.90 28.59
N LEU A 49 13.32 -11.15 28.90
CA LEU A 49 12.85 -10.97 30.28
C LEU A 49 12.26 -12.26 30.84
N ALA A 50 11.45 -12.97 30.04
CA ALA A 50 10.82 -14.24 30.40
C ALA A 50 11.82 -15.34 30.80
N GLN A 51 13.05 -15.28 30.28
CA GLN A 51 14.12 -16.24 30.58
C GLN A 51 14.83 -15.99 31.92
N ARG A 52 14.60 -14.84 32.57
CA ARG A 52 15.35 -14.45 33.78
C ARG A 52 14.85 -15.16 35.03
N ASP A 53 13.55 -15.39 35.13
CA ASP A 53 12.93 -16.03 36.29
C ASP A 53 11.60 -16.69 35.93
N TYR A 54 11.15 -17.58 36.80
CA TYR A 54 9.95 -18.39 36.59
C TYR A 54 8.66 -17.55 36.53
N GLU A 55 8.56 -16.47 37.30
CA GLU A 55 7.36 -15.62 37.32
C GLU A 55 7.23 -14.84 36.00
N SER A 56 8.35 -14.29 35.51
CA SER A 56 8.46 -13.67 34.20
C SER A 56 8.12 -14.66 33.08
N GLY A 57 8.61 -15.89 33.16
CA GLY A 57 8.28 -16.95 32.21
C GLY A 57 6.78 -17.29 32.18
N ARG A 58 6.14 -17.36 33.35
CA ARG A 58 4.69 -17.58 33.47
C ARG A 58 3.88 -16.43 32.85
N ALA A 59 4.26 -15.18 33.12
CA ALA A 59 3.59 -14.00 32.58
C ALA A 59 3.73 -13.92 31.05
N TYR A 60 4.90 -14.29 30.52
CA TYR A 60 5.18 -14.26 29.08
C TYR A 60 4.26 -15.18 28.25
N GLY A 61 3.81 -16.31 28.79
CA GLY A 61 2.93 -17.24 28.07
C GLY A 61 1.65 -16.57 27.54
N GLY A 62 1.02 -15.71 28.35
CA GLY A 62 -0.15 -14.94 27.93
C GLY A 62 0.18 -13.85 26.91
N TYR A 63 1.30 -13.15 27.12
CA TYR A 63 1.80 -12.14 26.18
C TYR A 63 2.12 -12.74 24.81
N ALA A 64 2.76 -13.91 24.75
CA ALA A 64 3.16 -14.57 23.51
C ALA A 64 1.96 -14.87 22.60
N VAL A 65 0.84 -15.32 23.18
CA VAL A 65 -0.40 -15.57 22.43
C VAL A 65 -0.93 -14.26 21.83
N ALA A 66 -1.00 -13.19 22.61
CA ALA A 66 -1.42 -11.88 22.11
C ALA A 66 -0.48 -11.33 21.03
N ALA A 67 0.83 -11.48 21.21
CA ALA A 67 1.85 -11.04 20.27
C ALA A 67 1.73 -11.74 18.91
N ILE A 68 1.40 -13.04 18.89
CA ILE A 68 1.13 -13.78 17.65
C ILE A 68 -0.09 -13.23 16.92
N GLN A 69 -1.17 -12.89 17.65
CA GLN A 69 -2.38 -12.34 17.04
C GLN A 69 -2.12 -10.95 16.45
N VAL A 70 -1.41 -10.09 17.17
CA VAL A 70 -0.99 -8.77 16.65
C VAL A 70 -0.15 -8.93 15.39
N ARG A 71 0.80 -9.88 15.36
CA ARG A 71 1.61 -10.15 14.18
C ARG A 71 0.75 -10.57 12.99
N LYS A 72 -0.16 -11.52 13.18
CA LYS A 72 -1.07 -11.97 12.11
C LYS A 72 -1.94 -10.85 11.58
N ALA A 73 -2.44 -9.97 12.46
CA ALA A 73 -3.23 -8.82 12.07
C ALA A 73 -2.42 -7.84 11.18
N LEU A 74 -1.18 -7.53 11.58
CA LEU A 74 -0.28 -6.67 10.80
C LEU A 74 0.08 -7.28 9.44
N GLU A 75 0.30 -8.60 9.38
CA GLU A 75 0.57 -9.30 8.12
C GLU A 75 -0.64 -9.32 7.19
N ALA A 76 -1.84 -9.51 7.74
CA ALA A 76 -3.08 -9.42 6.98
C ALA A 76 -3.32 -8.01 6.43
N GLU A 77 -3.09 -6.98 7.26
CA GLU A 77 -3.17 -5.58 6.84
C GLU A 77 -2.18 -5.29 5.70
N ARG A 78 -0.94 -5.73 5.82
CA ARG A 78 0.08 -5.61 4.78
C ARG A 78 -0.33 -6.31 3.48
N ALA A 79 -0.91 -7.51 3.57
CA ALA A 79 -1.36 -8.24 2.39
C ALA A 79 -2.48 -7.50 1.63
N LEU A 80 -3.44 -6.91 2.37
CA LEU A 80 -4.51 -6.11 1.77
C LEU A 80 -3.96 -4.85 1.07
N ILE A 81 -3.00 -4.17 1.69
CA ILE A 81 -2.34 -3.00 1.06
C ILE A 81 -1.57 -3.41 -0.18
N GLY A 82 -0.86 -4.54 -0.15
CA GLY A 82 -0.18 -5.09 -1.33
C GLY A 82 -1.14 -5.36 -2.48
N GLN A 83 -2.31 -5.95 -2.21
CA GLN A 83 -3.34 -6.16 -3.22
C GLN A 83 -3.87 -4.83 -3.80
N GLU A 84 -4.06 -3.83 -2.96
CA GLU A 84 -4.52 -2.50 -3.37
C GLU A 84 -3.47 -1.77 -4.22
N ILE A 85 -2.18 -1.89 -3.89
CA ILE A 85 -1.07 -1.36 -4.69
C ILE A 85 -1.09 -1.97 -6.09
N GLU A 86 -1.22 -3.29 -6.21
CA GLU A 86 -1.29 -3.97 -7.51
C GLU A 86 -2.53 -3.55 -8.31
N ARG A 87 -3.68 -3.41 -7.63
CA ARG A 87 -4.91 -2.90 -8.24
C ARG A 87 -4.71 -1.48 -8.80
N LEU A 88 -4.10 -0.58 -8.03
CA LEU A 88 -3.82 0.79 -8.45
C LEU A 88 -2.82 0.86 -9.61
N ARG A 89 -1.80 0.00 -9.61
CA ARG A 89 -0.86 -0.14 -10.75
C ARG A 89 -1.59 -0.54 -12.02
N GLY A 90 -2.51 -1.50 -11.94
CA GLY A 90 -3.36 -1.89 -13.06
C GLY A 90 -4.20 -0.73 -13.59
N LEU A 91 -4.92 -0.02 -12.71
CA LEU A 91 -5.72 1.14 -13.09
C LEU A 91 -4.91 2.26 -13.72
N ILE A 92 -3.70 2.53 -13.22
CA ILE A 92 -2.80 3.54 -13.79
C ILE A 92 -2.37 3.13 -15.21
N ALA A 93 -2.07 1.85 -15.44
CA ALA A 93 -1.71 1.37 -16.76
C ALA A 93 -2.88 1.52 -17.76
N GLU A 94 -4.10 1.18 -17.35
CA GLU A 94 -5.31 1.36 -18.15
C GLU A 94 -5.57 2.84 -18.47
N ALA A 95 -5.48 3.71 -17.46
CA ALA A 95 -5.65 5.16 -17.61
C ALA A 95 -4.59 5.77 -18.57
N HIS A 96 -3.35 5.26 -18.53
CA HIS A 96 -2.30 5.65 -19.48
C HIS A 96 -2.66 5.29 -20.93
N VAL A 97 -3.19 4.09 -21.15
CA VAL A 97 -3.65 3.65 -22.48
C VAL A 97 -4.79 4.54 -22.98
N GLU A 98 -5.74 4.89 -22.12
CA GLU A 98 -6.86 5.77 -22.46
C GLU A 98 -6.41 7.20 -22.79
N ALA A 99 -5.53 7.79 -21.98
CA ALA A 99 -4.94 9.09 -22.27
C ALA A 99 -4.25 9.11 -23.64
N ARG A 100 -3.47 8.06 -23.96
CA ARG A 100 -2.77 7.95 -25.25
C ARG A 100 -3.73 7.86 -26.44
N LYS A 101 -4.91 7.24 -26.28
CA LYS A 101 -5.95 7.22 -27.32
C LYS A 101 -6.43 8.65 -27.62
N PHE A 102 -6.68 9.46 -26.60
CA PHE A 102 -7.09 10.86 -26.80
C PHE A 102 -6.00 11.69 -27.46
N GLU A 103 -4.74 11.52 -27.05
CA GLU A 103 -3.60 12.17 -27.72
C GLU A 103 -3.55 11.81 -29.21
N ARG A 104 -3.66 10.52 -29.53
CA ARG A 104 -3.63 10.05 -30.92
C ARG A 104 -4.78 10.59 -31.76
N LEU A 105 -5.98 10.68 -31.19
CA LEU A 105 -7.13 11.26 -31.88
C LEU A 105 -6.93 12.75 -32.16
N ILE A 106 -6.30 13.48 -31.24
CA ILE A 106 -5.93 14.89 -31.45
C ILE A 106 -4.89 15.00 -32.58
N GLU A 107 -3.83 14.18 -32.55
CA GLU A 107 -2.79 14.16 -33.59
C GLU A 107 -3.37 13.92 -35.00
N LEU A 108 -4.28 12.96 -35.15
CA LEU A 108 -4.90 12.62 -36.44
C LEU A 108 -5.81 13.73 -36.98
N GLU A 109 -6.50 14.44 -36.09
CA GLU A 109 -7.36 15.57 -36.47
C GLU A 109 -6.55 16.84 -36.76
N GLU A 110 -5.37 17.02 -36.18
CA GLU A 110 -4.46 18.13 -36.52
C GLU A 110 -3.75 17.93 -37.88
N GLN A 111 -3.76 16.70 -38.41
CA GLN A 111 -3.24 16.35 -39.73
C GLN A 111 -4.28 16.48 -40.87
N ARG A 112 -5.55 16.75 -40.54
CA ARG A 112 -6.65 16.96 -41.49
C ARG A 112 -6.85 18.45 -41.78
#